data_AF-A0A849CE59-F1
#
_entry.id   AF-A0A849CE59-F1
#
_cell.length_a   1.000
_cell.length_b   1.000
_cell.length_c   1.000
_cell.angle_alpha   90.00
_cell.angle_beta   90.00
_cell.angle_gamma   90.00
#
_symmetry.space_group_name_H-M   'P 1'
#
loop_
_entity.id
_entity.type
_entity.pdbx_description
1 polymer ?
#
loop_
_entity_poly.entity_id
_entity_poly.type
_entity_poly.pdbx_seq_one_letter_code
_entity_poly.pdbx_strand_id
1 'polypeptide(L)'
;MEAKTNTSRSMKSKSKSKTSVYLDPEQAARLKKAAAESGRSEADLIREGVDLVLLRSHKVRRSRPWPSFDSGDPNFAADSEELLGEAYGQ
;
A
#
# COMPACT_ATOMS: atom_id res chain seq x y z
N MET A 1 13.79 8.23 -45.40
CA MET A 1 14.10 7.82 -44.02
C MET A 1 12.96 8.31 -43.15
N GLU A 2 12.07 7.43 -42.70
CA GLU A 2 10.87 7.80 -41.97
C GLU A 2 10.84 6.99 -40.68
N ALA A 3 11.10 7.67 -39.56
CA ALA A 3 11.11 7.05 -38.24
C ALA A 3 9.67 6.91 -37.75
N LYS A 4 9.13 5.69 -37.80
CA LYS A 4 7.82 5.38 -37.19
C LYS A 4 7.97 5.34 -35.67
N THR A 5 7.53 6.40 -35.00
CA THR A 5 7.34 6.46 -33.55
C THR A 5 6.23 5.49 -33.15
N ASN A 6 6.58 4.32 -32.62
CA ASN A 6 5.60 3.37 -32.10
C ASN A 6 5.21 3.73 -30.66
N THR A 7 4.41 4.79 -30.52
CA THR A 7 3.71 5.11 -29.27
C THR A 7 2.49 4.21 -29.15
N SER A 8 2.73 2.92 -28.89
CA SER A 8 1.70 1.98 -28.47
C SER A 8 2.00 1.55 -27.04
N ARG A 9 1.89 2.49 -26.10
CA ARG A 9 1.88 2.18 -24.67
C ARG A 9 0.61 1.39 -24.40
N SER A 10 0.77 0.07 -24.46
CA SER A 10 -0.24 -0.96 -24.21
C SER A 10 -1.12 -0.58 -23.01
N MET A 11 -2.34 -0.12 -23.28
CA MET A 11 -3.45 -0.23 -22.34
C MET A 11 -3.81 -1.71 -22.27
N LYS A 12 -2.96 -2.51 -21.62
CA LYS A 12 -3.25 -3.91 -21.35
C LYS A 12 -4.44 -3.90 -20.40
N SER A 13 -5.61 -4.28 -20.90
CA SER A 13 -6.77 -4.54 -20.08
C SER A 13 -6.33 -5.46 -18.94
N LYS A 14 -6.54 -5.05 -17.68
CA LYS A 14 -6.32 -5.94 -16.53
C LYS A 14 -7.30 -7.10 -16.67
N SER A 15 -6.85 -8.23 -17.23
CA SER A 15 -7.62 -9.45 -17.19
C SER A 15 -7.75 -9.88 -15.72
N LYS A 16 -8.98 -10.13 -15.27
CA LYS A 16 -9.21 -10.74 -13.95
C LYS A 16 -9.13 -12.26 -14.11
N SER A 17 -8.37 -12.92 -13.23
CA SER A 17 -8.41 -14.39 -13.11
C SER A 17 -9.61 -14.79 -12.24
N LYS A 18 -10.25 -15.91 -12.60
CA LYS A 18 -11.30 -16.52 -11.77
C LYS A 18 -10.65 -17.39 -10.71
N THR A 19 -11.09 -17.23 -9.46
CA THR A 19 -10.64 -18.02 -8.32
C THR A 19 -11.86 -18.43 -7.49
N SER A 20 -11.93 -19.69 -7.09
CA SER A 20 -12.95 -20.22 -6.18
C SER A 20 -12.30 -20.54 -4.85
N VAL A 21 -12.90 -20.11 -3.75
CA VAL A 21 -12.43 -20.37 -2.38
C VAL A 21 -13.60 -20.84 -1.53
N TYR A 22 -13.29 -21.71 -0.57
CA TYR A 22 -14.26 -22.13 0.43
C TYR A 22 -14.20 -21.16 1.63
N LEU A 23 -15.37 -20.81 2.14
CA LEU A 23 -15.52 -20.02 3.37
C LEU A 23 -16.22 -20.88 4.42
N ASP A 24 -15.82 -20.71 5.68
CA ASP A 24 -16.59 -21.29 6.77
C ASP A 24 -18.01 -20.70 6.79
N PRO A 25 -19.04 -21.46 7.23
CA PRO A 25 -20.41 -20.97 7.22
C PRO A 25 -20.60 -19.64 7.97
N GLU A 26 -19.88 -19.47 9.08
CA GLU A 26 -19.89 -18.23 9.86
C GLU A 26 -19.29 -17.06 9.06
N GLN A 27 -18.18 -17.28 8.35
CA GLN A 27 -17.54 -16.26 7.51
C GLN A 27 -18.47 -15.82 6.37
N ALA A 28 -19.12 -16.79 5.71
CA ALA A 28 -20.09 -16.50 4.65
C ALA A 28 -21.28 -15.68 5.18
N ALA A 29 -21.81 -16.03 6.36
CA ALA A 29 -22.90 -15.28 6.98
C ALA A 29 -22.48 -13.83 7.32
N ARG A 30 -21.28 -13.65 7.87
CA ARG A 30 -20.72 -12.33 8.21
C ARG A 30 -20.46 -11.48 6.96
N LEU A 31 -19.90 -12.08 5.90
CA LEU A 31 -19.66 -11.40 4.63
C LEU A 31 -20.97 -10.92 4.00
N LYS A 32 -22.00 -11.77 3.97
CA LYS A 32 -23.32 -11.42 3.45
C LYS A 32 -23.96 -10.27 4.23
N LYS A 33 -23.86 -10.29 5.56
CA LYS A 33 -24.34 -9.20 6.42
C LYS A 33 -23.61 -7.89 6.12
N ALA A 34 -22.29 -7.92 6.04
CA ALA A 34 -21.49 -6.73 5.73
C ALA A 34 -21.78 -6.17 4.32
N ALA A 35 -22.00 -7.05 3.34
CA ALA A 35 -22.40 -6.66 1.98
C ALA A 35 -23.75 -5.92 1.99
N ALA A 36 -24.73 -6.44 2.73
CA ALA A 36 -26.04 -5.82 2.87
C ALA A 36 -25.97 -4.46 3.58
N GLU A 37 -25.23 -4.37 4.69
CA GLU A 37 -25.08 -3.12 5.46
C GLU A 37 -24.31 -2.04 4.70
N SER A 38 -23.33 -2.42 3.87
CA SER A 38 -22.53 -1.49 3.08
C SER A 38 -23.09 -1.17 1.70
N GLY A 39 -24.13 -1.88 1.24
CA GLY A 39 -24.67 -1.76 -0.11
C GLY A 39 -23.70 -2.19 -1.23
N ARG A 40 -22.71 -3.03 -0.91
CA ARG A 40 -21.65 -3.48 -1.83
C ARG A 40 -21.79 -4.98 -2.12
N SER A 41 -21.21 -5.44 -3.23
CA SER A 41 -21.20 -6.87 -3.53
C SER A 41 -20.22 -7.63 -2.63
N GLU A 42 -20.54 -8.88 -2.28
CA GLU A 42 -19.63 -9.77 -1.54
C GLU A 42 -18.27 -9.90 -2.25
N ALA A 43 -18.27 -9.91 -3.59
CA ALA A 43 -17.06 -9.97 -4.40
C ALA A 43 -16.21 -8.69 -4.33
N ASP A 44 -16.81 -7.52 -4.11
CA ASP A 44 -16.06 -6.28 -3.85
C ASP A 44 -15.37 -6.33 -2.49
N LEU A 45 -16.08 -6.80 -1.47
CA LEU A 45 -15.54 -6.95 -0.12
C LEU A 45 -14.43 -8.01 -0.06
N ILE A 46 -14.60 -9.14 -0.75
CA ILE A 46 -13.54 -10.15 -0.86
C ILE A 46 -12.29 -9.56 -1.52
N ARG A 47 -12.45 -8.82 -2.63
CA ARG A 47 -11.32 -8.17 -3.31
C ARG A 47 -10.62 -7.16 -2.41
N GLU A 48 -11.37 -6.33 -1.71
CA GLU A 48 -10.81 -5.38 -0.73
C GLU A 48 -10.08 -6.10 0.41
N GLY A 49 -10.67 -7.16 0.96
CA GLY A 49 -10.04 -7.96 2.02
C GLY A 49 -8.70 -8.55 1.57
N VAL A 50 -8.64 -9.05 0.33
CA VAL A 50 -7.38 -9.52 -0.28
C VAL A 50 -6.38 -8.37 -0.40
N ASP A 51 -6.79 -7.21 -0.90
CA ASP A 51 -5.90 -6.04 -1.05
C ASP A 51 -5.37 -5.56 0.31
N LEU A 52 -6.18 -5.55 1.37
CA LEU A 52 -5.77 -5.18 2.73
C LEU A 52 -4.76 -6.16 3.32
N VAL A 53 -4.96 -7.46 3.11
CA VAL A 53 -4.00 -8.49 3.54
C VAL A 53 -2.68 -8.32 2.79
N LEU A 54 -2.74 -8.11 1.47
CA LEU A 54 -1.54 -7.92 0.64
C LEU A 54 -0.79 -6.66 1.03
N LEU A 55 -1.49 -5.55 1.29
CA LEU A 55 -0.90 -4.30 1.74
C LEU A 55 -0.11 -4.48 3.05
N ARG A 56 -0.69 -5.19 4.03
CA ARG A 56 0.00 -5.50 5.29
C ARG A 56 1.19 -6.45 5.07
N SER A 57 1.04 -7.41 4.17
CA SER A 57 2.09 -8.40 3.87
C SER A 57 3.26 -7.80 3.11
N HIS A 58 3.08 -6.63 2.51
CA HIS A 58 4.08 -5.91 1.74
C HIS A 58 5.20 -5.41 2.67
N LYS A 59 6.07 -6.32 3.11
CA LYS A 59 7.40 -5.95 3.59
C LYS A 59 8.09 -5.30 2.41
N VAL A 60 8.24 -3.98 2.47
CA VAL A 60 9.18 -3.27 1.59
C VAL A 60 10.53 -3.94 1.81
N ARG A 61 10.91 -4.85 0.92
CA ARG A 61 12.31 -5.28 0.84
C ARG A 61 13.06 -4.02 0.53
N ARG A 62 13.75 -3.47 1.53
CA ARG A 62 14.62 -2.33 1.34
C ARG A 62 15.65 -2.76 0.30
N SER A 63 15.47 -2.29 -0.94
CA SER A 63 16.41 -2.56 -2.03
C SER A 63 17.67 -1.73 -1.88
N ARG A 64 17.65 -0.72 -1.00
CA ARG A 64 18.78 0.12 -0.64
C ARG A 64 18.84 0.28 0.88
N PRO A 65 20.04 0.40 1.47
CA PRO A 65 20.17 0.87 2.85
C PRO A 65 19.43 2.20 2.99
N TRP A 66 18.94 2.51 4.20
CA TRP A 66 18.48 3.87 4.46
C TRP A 66 19.61 4.83 4.10
N PRO A 67 19.33 5.97 3.45
CA PRO A 67 20.32 7.03 3.43
C PRO A 67 20.66 7.31 4.90
N SER A 68 21.89 6.98 5.29
CA SER A 68 22.39 7.36 6.60
C SER A 68 22.53 8.86 6.54
N PHE A 69 21.64 9.56 7.24
CA PHE A 69 21.89 10.94 7.58
C PHE A 69 22.97 10.93 8.66
N ASP A 70 24.17 11.39 8.29
CA ASP A 70 25.24 11.65 9.24
C ASP A 70 25.21 13.15 9.54
N SER A 71 24.84 13.51 10.77
CA SER A 71 24.86 14.89 11.24
C SER A 71 26.28 15.42 11.38
N GLY A 72 27.30 14.56 11.44
CA GLY A 72 28.66 14.92 11.84
C GLY A 72 28.80 15.25 13.33
N ASP A 73 27.68 15.20 14.07
CA ASP A 73 27.60 15.52 15.50
C ASP A 73 26.95 14.35 16.24
N PRO A 74 27.69 13.68 17.15
CA PRO A 74 27.19 12.54 17.92
C PRO A 74 26.05 12.90 18.89
N ASN A 75 25.90 14.18 19.24
CA ASN A 75 24.87 14.65 20.16
C ASN A 75 23.62 15.18 19.45
N PHE A 76 23.64 15.29 18.11
CA PHE A 76 22.56 15.87 17.29
C PHE A 76 21.15 15.36 17.66
N ALA A 77 21.02 14.06 17.95
CA ALA A 77 19.72 13.49 18.34
C ALA A 77 19.31 13.86 19.76
N ALA A 78 20.26 13.94 20.70
CA ALA A 78 20.02 14.27 22.09
C ALA A 78 19.65 15.75 22.27
N ASP A 79 20.27 16.63 21.48
CA ASP A 79 20.11 18.08 21.57
C ASP A 79 18.96 18.60 20.68
N SER A 80 18.19 17.68 20.08
CA SER A 80 17.17 18.02 19.08
C SER A 80 16.11 19.00 19.57
N GLU A 81 15.70 18.91 20.84
CA GLU A 81 14.73 19.83 21.45
C GLU A 81 15.27 21.28 21.53
N GLU A 82 16.53 21.44 21.96
CA GLU A 82 17.18 22.74 22.07
C GLU A 82 17.38 23.37 20.68
N LEU A 83 17.91 22.59 19.73
CA LEU A 83 18.16 23.03 18.35
C LEU A 83 16.86 23.44 17.63
N LEU A 84 15.76 22.71 17.86
CA LEU A 84 14.46 23.07 17.31
C LEU A 84 13.88 24.33 17.97
N GLY A 85 14.05 24.47 19.28
CA GLY A 85 13.65 25.66 20.03
C GLY A 85 14.37 26.92 19.54
N GLU A 86 15.68 26.85 19.33
CA GLU A 86 16.47 27.96 18.77
C GLU A 86 16.02 28.32 17.35
N ALA A 87 15.81 27.31 16.49
CA ALA A 87 15.51 27.54 15.08
C ALA A 87 14.08 28.05 14.82
N TYR A 88 13.10 27.67 15.64
CA TYR A 88 11.67 27.89 15.34
C TYR A 88 10.90 28.64 16.43
N GLY A 89 11.52 29.04 17.54
CA GLY A 89 10.85 29.63 18.71
C GLY A 89 10.44 31.12 18.63
N GLN A 90 10.07 31.64 17.45
CA GLN A 90 9.50 33.01 17.34
C GLN A 90 7.98 33.04 17.55
#